data_AF-A0A2S7JQV6-F1
#
_entry.id   AF-A0A2S7JQV6-F1
#
_cell.length_a   1.000
_cell.length_b   1.000
_cell.length_c   1.000
_cell.angle_alpha   90.00
_cell.angle_beta   90.00
_cell.angle_gamma   90.00
#
_symmetry.space_group_name_H-M   'P 1'
#
loop_
_entity.id
_entity.type
_entity.pdbx_description
1 polymer ?
#
loop_
_entity_poly.entity_id
_entity_poly.type
_entity_poly.pdbx_seq_one_letter_code
_entity_poly.pdbx_strand_id
1 'polypeptide(L)'
;MTTLKAPELLLPAGSLDKMRAAYDFGADAVYAGQPRYSLRARNNEFRLEQIGIGIAEAHARGKKFFVTSNLLPHNDKVRTYLRDIEPIIAMKPDALIMADPGLIMMVREKWPEVDIHLSVQANTVNWAAVKFWQNVGVKRIILSRELSFDEIEKIRQECPDMELEVFVHGALCIAYSGRCLLSGYFNRRDPNQGTCTNACRWSYGTQASATDPNTGEAMAIPMEGDFDFAKSQQEAESSFSSCGNGERHPAADNIYLLEEKGRPGQLMPIMEDEHGTYIMNSKDLRAVEYVERLTKIGVDSLKIEGRTKSLYYVSRTAQVYRRAIDDAVAGRPFNPELITELEGLANRGYTAGLMDRRPANDYQNYETGHSMAHRSQFVGEVRGVANGWAEIKTKNKFSVGDTIEIIHPSGNRKVKLEQMKDKNGASIDVAAGSPTHVWIPVDGPVEGGLLARMF
;
A
#
# COMPACT_ATOMS: atom_id res chain seq x y z
N MET A 1 7.61 -0.41 36.13
CA MET A 1 7.07 -0.77 34.80
C MET A 1 8.26 -0.85 33.85
N THR A 2 8.50 -2.01 33.23
CA THR A 2 9.48 -2.11 32.14
C THR A 2 8.97 -1.26 30.99
N THR A 3 9.73 -0.22 30.61
CA THR A 3 9.43 0.63 29.46
C THR A 3 9.51 -0.22 28.19
N LEU A 4 8.42 -0.29 27.43
CA LEU A 4 8.39 -1.00 26.15
C LEU A 4 9.38 -0.34 25.17
N LYS A 5 10.16 -1.15 24.44
CA LYS A 5 11.01 -0.65 23.35
C LYS A 5 10.11 -0.25 22.18
N ALA A 6 10.23 0.99 21.72
CA ALA A 6 9.49 1.45 20.55
C ALA A 6 9.98 0.71 19.29
N PRO A 7 9.10 0.04 18.52
CA PRO A 7 9.46 -0.46 17.21
C PRO A 7 9.79 0.69 16.24
N GLU A 8 10.73 0.43 15.35
CA GLU A 8 11.08 1.33 14.23
C GLU A 8 9.92 1.38 13.24
N LEU A 9 9.45 2.58 12.89
CA LEU A 9 8.43 2.76 11.85
C LEU A 9 9.11 2.91 10.47
N LEU A 10 8.97 1.89 9.62
CA LEU A 10 9.57 1.82 8.28
C LEU A 10 8.52 2.07 7.17
N LEU A 11 8.72 3.15 6.41
CA LEU A 11 7.82 3.59 5.34
C LEU A 11 8.40 3.37 3.93
N PRO A 12 7.55 3.17 2.91
CA PRO A 12 7.99 3.07 1.53
C PRO A 12 8.30 4.45 0.96
N ALA A 13 9.48 4.60 0.33
CA ALA A 13 9.81 5.79 -0.46
C ALA A 13 9.71 5.47 -1.96
N GLY A 14 8.73 6.08 -2.63
CA GLY A 14 8.58 6.00 -4.10
C GLY A 14 9.28 7.15 -4.85
N SER A 15 9.57 8.25 -4.16
CA SER A 15 10.28 9.45 -4.62
C SER A 15 10.91 10.19 -3.42
N LEU A 16 11.76 11.19 -3.67
CA LEU A 16 12.34 12.02 -2.62
C LEU A 16 11.28 12.79 -1.81
N ASP A 17 10.26 13.32 -2.48
CA ASP A 17 9.17 14.04 -1.80
C ASP A 17 8.40 13.12 -0.83
N LYS A 18 8.15 11.87 -1.24
CA LYS A 18 7.51 10.87 -0.36
C LYS A 18 8.41 10.47 0.80
N MET A 19 9.73 10.38 0.58
CA MET A 19 10.69 10.12 1.65
C MET A 19 10.66 11.25 2.69
N ARG A 20 10.78 12.51 2.25
CA ARG A 20 10.77 13.68 3.15
C ARG A 20 9.48 13.71 3.96
N ALA A 21 8.33 13.56 3.30
CA ALA A 21 7.05 13.48 3.99
C ALA A 21 6.97 12.31 4.97
N ALA A 22 7.49 11.12 4.64
CA ALA A 22 7.53 10.00 5.59
C ALA A 22 8.27 10.40 6.89
N TYR A 23 9.43 11.05 6.78
CA TYR A 23 10.18 11.52 7.93
C TYR A 23 9.46 12.64 8.69
N ASP A 24 8.92 13.62 7.97
CA ASP A 24 8.20 14.75 8.57
C ASP A 24 6.99 14.27 9.38
N PHE A 25 6.31 13.22 8.91
CA PHE A 25 5.14 12.63 9.58
C PHE A 25 5.47 11.48 10.56
N GLY A 26 6.75 11.25 10.86
CA GLY A 26 7.17 10.42 12.01
C GLY A 26 7.76 9.05 11.69
N ALA A 27 8.11 8.75 10.43
CA ALA A 27 8.89 7.56 10.12
C ALA A 27 10.30 7.64 10.72
N ASP A 28 10.84 6.49 11.12
CA ASP A 28 12.21 6.34 11.61
C ASP A 28 13.18 5.95 10.49
N ALA A 29 12.64 5.21 9.52
CA ALA A 29 13.36 4.72 8.36
C ALA A 29 12.48 4.76 7.11
N VAL A 30 13.11 4.83 5.93
CA VAL A 30 12.44 4.53 4.66
C VAL A 30 13.14 3.43 3.90
N TYR A 31 12.43 2.82 2.95
CA TYR A 31 13.04 1.95 1.96
C TYR A 31 12.75 2.39 0.52
N ALA A 32 13.78 2.38 -0.33
CA ALA A 32 13.71 2.72 -1.74
C ALA A 32 14.17 1.56 -2.64
N GLY A 33 13.75 1.56 -3.90
CA GLY A 33 14.13 0.55 -4.89
C GLY A 33 15.54 0.74 -5.44
N GLN A 34 16.40 -0.28 -5.41
CA GLN A 34 17.52 -0.32 -6.35
C GLN A 34 16.96 -0.42 -7.78
N PRO A 35 17.42 0.41 -8.73
CA PRO A 35 17.11 0.24 -10.15
C PRO A 35 17.44 -1.18 -10.62
N ARG A 36 16.61 -1.80 -11.47
CA ARG A 36 16.82 -3.15 -12.05
C ARG A 36 16.74 -4.34 -11.07
N TYR A 37 17.01 -4.15 -9.78
CA TYR A 37 17.14 -5.21 -8.76
C TYR A 37 16.16 -5.12 -7.58
N SER A 38 15.20 -4.20 -7.62
CA SER A 38 14.08 -4.14 -6.68
C SER A 38 12.79 -4.70 -7.26
N LEU A 39 11.96 -5.29 -6.40
CA LEU A 39 10.54 -5.45 -6.71
C LEU A 39 9.96 -4.08 -7.11
N ARG A 40 9.05 -3.98 -8.08
CA ARG A 40 8.48 -2.70 -8.55
C ARG A 40 9.49 -1.72 -9.18
N ALA A 41 10.64 -2.21 -9.68
CA ALA A 41 11.64 -1.38 -10.36
C ALA A 41 11.09 -0.49 -11.50
N ARG A 42 9.97 -0.86 -12.14
CA ARG A 42 9.33 -0.03 -13.18
C ARG A 42 8.60 1.21 -12.66
N ASN A 43 8.17 1.21 -11.40
CA ASN A 43 7.41 2.29 -10.78
C ASN A 43 8.26 2.96 -9.68
N ASN A 44 9.54 3.20 -9.98
CA ASN A 44 10.52 3.69 -9.05
C ASN A 44 11.17 4.96 -9.61
N GLU A 45 11.01 6.09 -8.91
CA GLU A 45 11.65 7.36 -9.30
C GLU A 45 13.09 7.47 -8.80
N PHE A 46 13.52 6.57 -7.91
CA PHE A 46 14.88 6.52 -7.40
C PHE A 46 15.84 5.94 -8.44
N ARG A 47 16.62 6.81 -9.09
CA ARG A 47 17.86 6.43 -9.79
C ARG A 47 19.05 6.61 -8.84
N LEU A 48 20.24 6.29 -9.32
CA LEU A 48 21.46 6.31 -8.51
C LEU A 48 21.68 7.67 -7.81
N GLU A 49 21.49 8.78 -8.54
CA GLU A 49 21.57 10.14 -7.98
C GLU A 49 20.56 10.38 -6.87
N GLN A 50 19.28 10.04 -7.08
CA GLN A 50 18.23 10.23 -6.07
C GLN A 50 18.45 9.35 -4.84
N ILE A 51 19.04 8.16 -5.00
CA ILE A 51 19.44 7.31 -3.85
C ILE A 51 20.51 8.02 -3.03
N GLY A 52 21.54 8.57 -3.67
CA GLY A 52 22.60 9.32 -2.98
C GLY A 52 22.06 10.53 -2.22
N ILE A 53 21.17 11.32 -2.85
CA ILE A 53 20.47 12.45 -2.19
C ILE A 53 19.64 11.93 -1.01
N GLY A 54 18.89 10.84 -1.21
CA GLY A 54 18.02 10.27 -0.18
C GLY A 54 18.77 9.80 1.06
N ILE A 55 19.89 9.10 0.87
CA ILE A 55 20.74 8.64 1.97
C ILE A 55 21.34 9.83 2.72
N ALA A 56 21.90 10.81 2.01
CA ALA A 56 22.49 11.99 2.64
C ALA A 56 21.47 12.80 3.45
N GLU A 57 20.26 13.01 2.91
CA GLU A 57 19.19 13.71 3.63
C GLU A 57 18.68 12.92 4.85
N ALA A 58 18.58 11.59 4.73
CA ALA A 58 18.20 10.74 5.85
C ALA A 58 19.21 10.86 7.00
N HIS A 59 20.50 10.72 6.70
CA HIS A 59 21.58 10.82 7.69
C HIS A 59 21.66 12.21 8.32
N ALA A 60 21.50 13.28 7.54
CA ALA A 60 21.45 14.64 8.04
C ALA A 60 20.29 14.88 9.04
N ARG A 61 19.19 14.11 8.90
CA ARG A 61 18.03 14.12 9.80
C ARG A 61 18.14 13.13 10.97
N GLY A 62 19.22 12.34 11.05
CA GLY A 62 19.35 11.25 12.03
C GLY A 62 18.37 10.10 11.78
N LYS A 63 17.94 9.92 10.54
CA LYS A 63 17.00 8.89 10.08
C LYS A 63 17.71 7.86 9.20
N LYS A 64 17.09 6.69 9.02
CA LYS A 64 17.68 5.59 8.25
C LYS A 64 17.14 5.49 6.83
N PHE A 65 17.97 5.03 5.91
CA PHE A 65 17.62 4.78 4.52
C PHE A 65 18.06 3.37 4.10
N PHE A 66 17.08 2.52 3.81
CA PHE A 66 17.31 1.15 3.35
C PHE A 66 17.12 1.04 1.83
N VAL A 67 17.98 0.26 1.18
CA VAL A 67 17.87 0.00 -0.27
C VAL A 67 17.37 -1.42 -0.51
N THR A 68 16.27 -1.56 -1.24
CA THR A 68 15.75 -2.87 -1.66
C THR A 68 16.48 -3.38 -2.89
N SER A 69 17.16 -4.51 -2.73
CA SER A 69 17.77 -5.35 -3.78
C SER A 69 17.17 -6.75 -3.69
N ASN A 70 15.84 -6.82 -3.73
CA ASN A 70 15.10 -7.99 -3.28
C ASN A 70 14.53 -8.87 -4.38
N LEU A 71 14.93 -8.73 -5.64
CA LEU A 71 14.52 -9.69 -6.69
C LEU A 71 15.07 -11.10 -6.47
N LEU A 72 14.44 -12.07 -7.15
CA LEU A 72 15.00 -13.40 -7.39
C LEU A 72 15.51 -13.42 -8.84
N PRO A 73 16.77 -13.04 -9.12
CA PRO A 73 17.28 -12.84 -10.48
C PRO A 73 17.49 -14.15 -11.24
N HIS A 74 17.43 -14.09 -12.57
CA HIS A 74 18.00 -15.13 -13.44
C HIS A 74 19.46 -14.82 -13.76
N ASN A 75 20.20 -15.81 -14.29
CA ASN A 75 21.66 -15.78 -14.48
C ASN A 75 22.21 -14.48 -15.09
N ASP A 76 21.54 -13.87 -16.08
CA ASP A 76 22.03 -12.63 -16.72
C ASP A 76 22.12 -11.45 -15.77
N LYS A 77 21.18 -11.35 -14.82
CA LYS A 77 21.22 -10.32 -13.78
C LYS A 77 22.28 -10.61 -12.73
N VAL A 78 22.54 -11.88 -12.42
CA VAL A 78 23.62 -12.30 -11.49
C VAL A 78 24.98 -11.85 -12.01
N ARG A 79 25.27 -12.08 -13.31
CA ARG A 79 26.55 -11.69 -13.94
C ARG A 79 26.92 -10.21 -13.77
N THR A 80 25.91 -9.35 -13.66
CA THR A 80 26.09 -7.89 -13.62
C THR A 80 25.84 -7.28 -12.25
N TYR A 81 25.45 -8.10 -11.27
CA TYR A 81 24.94 -7.61 -9.99
C TYR A 81 25.98 -6.83 -9.17
N LEU A 82 27.18 -7.38 -8.97
CA LEU A 82 28.21 -6.74 -8.14
C LEU A 82 28.62 -5.37 -8.67
N ARG A 83 28.72 -5.23 -9.99
CA ARG A 83 29.00 -3.94 -10.65
C ARG A 83 27.87 -2.94 -10.41
N ASP A 84 26.62 -3.39 -10.44
CA ASP A 84 25.45 -2.51 -10.35
C ASP A 84 25.09 -2.12 -8.89
N ILE A 85 25.48 -2.93 -7.89
CA ILE A 85 25.27 -2.64 -6.46
C ILE A 85 26.42 -1.84 -5.83
N GLU A 86 27.66 -1.99 -6.33
CA GLU A 86 28.85 -1.29 -5.83
C GLU A 86 28.68 0.22 -5.63
N PRO A 87 28.14 1.01 -6.58
CA PRO A 87 27.98 2.45 -6.37
C PRO A 87 26.94 2.77 -5.29
N ILE A 88 25.97 1.88 -5.04
CA ILE A 88 25.00 2.05 -3.96
C ILE A 88 25.66 1.78 -2.61
N ILE A 89 26.48 0.72 -2.50
CA ILE A 89 27.22 0.42 -1.27
C ILE A 89 28.19 1.55 -0.93
N ALA A 90 28.83 2.15 -1.94
CA ALA A 90 29.68 3.32 -1.74
C ALA A 90 28.95 4.53 -1.14
N MET A 91 27.63 4.63 -1.35
CA MET A 91 26.77 5.65 -0.73
C MET A 91 26.41 5.34 0.73
N LYS A 92 26.75 4.14 1.23
CA LYS A 92 26.55 3.69 2.62
C LYS A 92 25.08 3.74 3.08
N PRO A 93 24.15 3.03 2.41
CA PRO A 93 22.81 2.85 2.97
C PRO A 93 22.88 2.13 4.32
N ASP A 94 21.91 2.36 5.20
CA ASP A 94 21.90 1.75 6.53
C ASP A 94 21.72 0.22 6.48
N ALA A 95 21.05 -0.30 5.45
CA ALA A 95 20.94 -1.72 5.18
C ALA A 95 20.49 -2.00 3.74
N LEU A 96 20.78 -3.20 3.24
CA LEU A 96 20.17 -3.75 2.03
C LEU A 96 19.04 -4.70 2.39
N ILE A 97 17.87 -4.52 1.77
CA ILE A 97 16.76 -5.48 1.85
C ILE A 97 16.88 -6.46 0.69
N MET A 98 17.23 -7.72 0.95
CA MET A 98 17.58 -8.73 -0.06
C MET A 98 16.75 -10.02 0.09
N ALA A 99 16.62 -10.82 -0.98
CA ALA A 99 15.83 -12.06 -0.95
C ALA A 99 16.60 -13.29 -1.44
N ASP A 100 17.39 -13.14 -2.49
CA ASP A 100 18.08 -14.24 -3.15
C ASP A 100 19.32 -14.70 -2.35
N PRO A 101 19.43 -15.99 -1.97
CA PRO A 101 20.57 -16.50 -1.21
C PRO A 101 21.91 -16.30 -1.93
N GLY A 102 21.95 -16.43 -3.26
CA GLY A 102 23.15 -16.28 -4.07
C GLY A 102 23.65 -14.83 -4.07
N LEU A 103 22.75 -13.87 -4.30
CA LEU A 103 23.10 -12.45 -4.21
C LEU A 103 23.51 -12.05 -2.79
N ILE A 104 22.83 -12.57 -1.76
CA ILE A 104 23.20 -12.33 -0.35
C ILE A 104 24.61 -12.82 -0.10
N MET A 105 24.95 -14.05 -0.51
CA MET A 105 26.31 -14.60 -0.39
C MET A 105 27.34 -13.71 -1.09
N MET A 106 27.06 -13.25 -2.31
CA MET A 106 27.98 -12.38 -3.07
C MET A 106 28.24 -11.03 -2.38
N VAL A 107 27.22 -10.39 -1.79
CA VAL A 107 27.39 -9.13 -1.01
C VAL A 107 28.14 -9.42 0.28
N ARG A 108 27.66 -10.42 1.04
CA ARG A 108 28.39 -11.27 1.99
C ARG A 108 29.91 -11.19 1.91
N GLU A 109 30.41 -11.81 0.85
CA GLU A 109 31.83 -12.06 0.63
C GLU A 109 32.60 -10.79 0.28
N LYS A 110 31.97 -9.83 -0.41
CA LYS A 110 32.64 -8.62 -0.90
C LYS A 110 32.57 -7.43 0.07
N TRP A 111 31.47 -7.30 0.81
CA TRP A 111 31.16 -6.20 1.74
C TRP A 111 30.51 -6.74 3.03
N PRO A 112 31.27 -7.48 3.87
CA PRO A 112 30.75 -8.13 5.07
C PRO A 112 30.21 -7.15 6.14
N GLU A 113 30.57 -5.87 6.05
CA GLU A 113 30.12 -4.79 6.92
C GLU A 113 28.72 -4.25 6.58
N VAL A 114 28.18 -4.57 5.41
CA VAL A 114 26.87 -4.10 4.99
C VAL A 114 25.78 -4.95 5.65
N ASP A 115 24.93 -4.30 6.44
CA ASP A 115 23.80 -4.98 7.07
C ASP A 115 22.75 -5.41 6.03
N ILE A 116 22.27 -6.64 6.18
CA ILE A 116 21.26 -7.23 5.30
C ILE A 116 20.00 -7.53 6.10
N HIS A 117 18.88 -7.04 5.58
CA HIS A 117 17.53 -7.38 6.03
C HIS A 117 16.90 -8.36 5.03
N LEU A 118 16.42 -9.51 5.50
CA LEU A 118 15.80 -10.50 4.62
C LEU A 118 14.37 -10.08 4.24
N SER A 119 14.16 -9.89 2.95
CA SER A 119 12.88 -9.58 2.32
C SER A 119 11.85 -10.68 2.54
N VAL A 120 10.58 -10.28 2.68
CA VAL A 120 9.40 -11.17 2.71
C VAL A 120 9.32 -12.12 1.50
N GLN A 121 9.99 -11.79 0.39
CA GLN A 121 10.09 -12.65 -0.80
C GLN A 121 10.83 -13.98 -0.53
N ALA A 122 11.60 -14.07 0.56
CA ALA A 122 12.20 -15.32 1.03
C ALA A 122 11.24 -16.22 1.83
N ASN A 123 10.01 -15.75 2.12
CA ASN A 123 8.93 -16.52 2.75
C ASN A 123 9.34 -17.20 4.08
N THR A 124 9.92 -16.43 5.00
CA THR A 124 10.33 -16.95 6.32
C THR A 124 9.15 -17.00 7.28
N VAL A 125 8.71 -18.22 7.61
CA VAL A 125 7.43 -18.51 8.27
C VAL A 125 7.57 -19.32 9.57
N ASN A 126 8.80 -19.60 10.00
CA ASN A 126 9.05 -20.36 11.22
C ASN A 126 10.42 -20.00 11.82
N TRP A 127 10.60 -20.32 13.10
CA TRP A 127 11.80 -19.98 13.85
C TRP A 127 13.07 -20.70 13.34
N ALA A 128 12.93 -21.90 12.77
CA ALA A 128 14.08 -22.66 12.27
C ALA A 128 14.68 -21.98 11.03
N ALA A 129 13.84 -21.48 10.13
CA ALA A 129 14.25 -20.66 9.00
C ALA A 129 14.87 -19.33 9.46
N VAL A 130 14.34 -18.70 10.52
CA VAL A 130 14.96 -17.51 11.12
C VAL A 130 16.38 -17.83 11.62
N LYS A 131 16.58 -18.91 12.39
CA LYS A 131 17.91 -19.33 12.88
C LYS A 131 18.87 -19.65 11.73
N PHE A 132 18.38 -20.26 10.64
CA PHE A 132 19.19 -20.48 9.43
C PHE A 132 19.71 -19.15 8.86
N TRP A 133 18.83 -18.17 8.64
CA TRP A 133 19.25 -16.88 8.10
C TRP A 133 20.12 -16.06 9.06
N GLN A 134 19.91 -16.21 10.36
CA GLN A 134 20.77 -15.66 11.39
C GLN A 134 22.20 -16.22 11.30
N ASN A 135 22.36 -17.53 11.09
CA ASN A 135 23.67 -18.15 10.87
C ASN A 135 24.32 -17.70 9.55
N VAL A 136 23.50 -17.39 8.54
CA VAL A 136 23.92 -16.73 7.30
C VAL A 136 24.24 -15.23 7.53
N GLY A 137 24.19 -14.71 8.75
CA GLY A 137 24.63 -13.36 9.09
C GLY A 137 23.69 -12.23 8.69
N VAL A 138 22.43 -12.55 8.37
CA VAL A 138 21.36 -11.56 8.21
C VAL A 138 21.07 -10.90 9.56
N LYS A 139 20.80 -9.59 9.58
CA LYS A 139 20.54 -8.83 10.82
C LYS A 139 19.07 -8.74 11.20
N ARG A 140 18.19 -8.71 10.21
CA ARG A 140 16.75 -8.55 10.40
C ARG A 140 15.96 -9.45 9.47
N ILE A 141 14.90 -10.08 9.97
CA ILE A 141 13.95 -10.85 9.16
C ILE A 141 12.66 -10.08 9.00
N ILE A 142 12.29 -9.79 7.75
CA ILE A 142 10.95 -9.31 7.41
C ILE A 142 10.06 -10.55 7.29
N LEU A 143 9.26 -10.79 8.32
CA LEU A 143 8.44 -11.98 8.46
C LEU A 143 7.35 -12.05 7.38
N SER A 144 6.97 -13.28 7.03
CA SER A 144 5.89 -13.54 6.08
C SER A 144 4.56 -12.97 6.58
N ARG A 145 3.74 -12.44 5.65
CA ARG A 145 2.41 -11.89 5.95
C ARG A 145 1.36 -12.97 6.23
N GLU A 146 1.77 -14.22 6.12
CA GLU A 146 0.97 -15.42 6.29
C GLU A 146 0.96 -15.93 7.74
N LEU A 147 1.66 -15.27 8.66
CA LEU A 147 1.77 -15.66 10.06
C LEU A 147 0.70 -15.02 10.94
N SER A 148 0.21 -15.79 11.91
CA SER A 148 -0.60 -15.27 13.02
C SER A 148 0.24 -14.52 14.05
N PHE A 149 -0.40 -13.76 14.94
CA PHE A 149 0.30 -13.14 16.07
C PHE A 149 1.00 -14.17 16.97
N ASP A 150 0.35 -15.31 17.24
CA ASP A 150 0.90 -16.36 18.10
C ASP A 150 2.14 -17.00 17.45
N GLU A 151 2.14 -17.13 16.11
CA GLU A 151 3.29 -17.63 15.36
C GLU A 151 4.44 -16.61 15.38
N ILE A 152 4.16 -15.32 15.22
CA ILE A 152 5.16 -14.24 15.35
C ILE A 152 5.76 -14.25 16.76
N GLU A 153 4.93 -14.35 17.80
CA GLU A 153 5.37 -14.41 19.20
C GLU A 153 6.25 -15.63 19.46
N LYS A 154 5.86 -16.80 18.96
CA LYS A 154 6.69 -18.01 19.05
C LYS A 154 8.04 -17.84 18.36
N ILE A 155 8.08 -17.23 17.17
CA ILE A 155 9.33 -16.95 16.47
C ILE A 155 10.23 -16.02 17.29
N ARG A 156 9.66 -14.96 17.86
CA ARG A 156 10.36 -14.02 18.72
C ARG A 156 10.98 -14.68 19.94
N GLN A 157 10.24 -15.54 20.63
CA GLN A 157 10.70 -16.28 21.81
C GLN A 157 11.83 -17.26 21.47
N GLU A 158 11.73 -17.95 20.34
CA GLU A 158 12.74 -18.91 19.88
C GLU A 158 14.01 -18.25 19.35
N CYS A 159 13.93 -16.99 18.92
CA CYS A 159 15.03 -16.26 18.28
C CYS A 159 15.23 -14.88 18.94
N PRO A 160 15.46 -14.76 20.26
CA PRO A 160 15.39 -13.48 21.00
C PRO A 160 16.44 -12.44 20.57
N ASP A 161 17.53 -12.86 19.94
CA ASP A 161 18.62 -11.96 19.50
C ASP A 161 18.48 -11.47 18.05
N MET A 162 17.44 -11.91 17.33
CA MET A 162 17.23 -11.54 15.92
C MET A 162 16.30 -10.32 15.78
N GLU A 163 16.59 -9.36 14.90
CA GLU A 163 15.58 -8.32 14.65
C GLU A 163 14.42 -8.87 13.82
N LEU A 164 13.19 -8.59 14.25
CA LEU A 164 11.97 -8.98 13.52
C LEU A 164 11.23 -7.76 12.99
N GLU A 165 10.86 -7.81 11.72
CA GLU A 165 10.05 -6.78 11.05
C GLU A 165 8.75 -7.37 10.52
N VAL A 166 7.64 -6.67 10.78
CA VAL A 166 6.29 -7.14 10.43
C VAL A 166 5.58 -6.09 9.60
N PHE A 167 4.99 -6.50 8.47
CA PHE A 167 4.10 -5.62 7.71
C PHE A 167 2.82 -5.37 8.50
N VAL A 168 2.43 -4.11 8.67
CA VAL A 168 1.20 -3.74 9.41
C VAL A 168 0.17 -3.02 8.56
N HIS A 169 0.53 -2.63 7.33
CA HIS A 169 -0.38 -1.92 6.44
C HIS A 169 -0.02 -2.12 4.96
N GLY A 170 -1.03 -2.08 4.08
CA GLY A 170 -0.85 -2.08 2.62
C GLY A 170 -1.39 -3.31 1.90
N ALA A 171 -1.11 -3.42 0.61
CA ALA A 171 -1.76 -4.43 -0.24
C ALA A 171 -1.38 -5.88 0.13
N LEU A 172 -2.37 -6.72 0.46
CA LEU A 172 -2.20 -8.17 0.59
C LEU A 172 -2.09 -8.85 -0.78
N CYS A 173 -1.31 -9.94 -0.82
CA CYS A 173 -1.25 -10.82 -1.99
C CYS A 173 -2.31 -11.90 -1.88
N ILE A 174 -2.89 -12.30 -3.01
CA ILE A 174 -3.82 -13.43 -3.09
C ILE A 174 -3.11 -14.80 -2.97
N ALA A 175 -1.84 -14.85 -3.36
CA ALA A 175 -0.97 -16.01 -3.21
C ALA A 175 0.08 -15.75 -2.12
N TYR A 176 0.82 -16.79 -1.74
CA TYR A 176 1.96 -16.67 -0.84
C TYR A 176 2.87 -15.52 -1.30
N SER A 177 3.19 -14.60 -0.40
CA SER A 177 3.78 -13.30 -0.72
C SER A 177 4.99 -13.43 -1.66
N GLY A 178 4.87 -12.84 -2.87
CA GLY A 178 5.91 -12.89 -3.90
C GLY A 178 5.86 -14.10 -4.84
N ARG A 179 5.07 -15.14 -4.57
CA ARG A 179 5.03 -16.39 -5.35
C ARG A 179 3.84 -16.50 -6.32
N CYS A 180 3.28 -15.36 -6.72
CA CYS A 180 2.16 -15.29 -7.65
C CYS A 180 2.64 -15.40 -9.11
N LEU A 181 1.88 -16.08 -9.99
CA LEU A 181 2.15 -16.15 -11.44
C LEU A 181 1.19 -15.32 -12.31
N LEU A 182 0.14 -14.73 -11.71
CA LEU A 182 -0.94 -14.06 -12.44
C LEU A 182 -0.45 -12.93 -13.35
N SER A 183 0.51 -12.12 -12.89
CA SER A 183 1.07 -11.05 -13.72
C SER A 183 1.81 -11.61 -14.95
N GLY A 184 2.51 -12.73 -14.81
CA GLY A 184 3.18 -13.40 -15.92
C GLY A 184 2.16 -13.94 -16.93
N TYR A 185 1.11 -14.57 -16.41
CA TYR A 185 0.02 -15.13 -17.22
C TYR A 185 -0.72 -14.03 -18.01
N PHE A 186 -1.25 -13.00 -17.33
CA PHE A 186 -2.09 -12.00 -17.98
C PHE A 186 -1.31 -10.93 -18.76
N ASN A 187 -0.12 -10.56 -18.32
CA ASN A 187 0.62 -9.40 -18.86
C ASN A 187 1.96 -9.76 -19.49
N ARG A 188 2.36 -11.03 -19.46
CA ARG A 188 3.73 -11.45 -19.80
C ARG A 188 4.78 -10.68 -19.00
N ARG A 189 4.42 -10.26 -17.78
CA ARG A 189 5.27 -9.49 -16.86
C ARG A 189 5.57 -10.32 -15.63
N ASP A 190 6.82 -10.76 -15.52
CA ASP A 190 7.29 -11.57 -14.40
C ASP A 190 7.19 -10.80 -13.07
N PRO A 191 6.33 -11.24 -12.13
CA PRO A 191 6.16 -10.60 -10.83
C PRO A 191 7.38 -10.73 -9.92
N ASN A 192 8.19 -11.79 -10.07
CA ASN A 192 9.41 -12.04 -9.30
C ASN A 192 10.63 -11.27 -9.81
N GLN A 193 10.55 -10.71 -11.02
CA GLN A 193 11.52 -9.76 -11.59
C GLN A 193 11.11 -8.30 -11.41
N GLY A 194 10.14 -8.04 -10.52
CA GLY A 194 9.74 -6.68 -10.13
C GLY A 194 8.78 -6.00 -11.09
N THR A 195 8.12 -6.76 -11.98
CA THR A 195 7.18 -6.22 -12.98
C THR A 195 5.71 -6.54 -12.71
N CYS A 196 5.39 -7.01 -11.50
CA CYS A 196 4.02 -7.32 -11.09
C CYS A 196 3.08 -6.12 -11.32
N THR A 197 1.99 -6.37 -12.05
CA THR A 197 0.96 -5.38 -12.40
C THR A 197 -0.19 -5.30 -11.40
N ASN A 198 -0.13 -6.07 -10.31
CA ASN A 198 -1.26 -6.31 -9.42
C ASN A 198 -2.49 -6.83 -10.19
N ALA A 199 -2.29 -7.76 -11.13
CA ALA A 199 -3.38 -8.35 -11.93
C ALA A 199 -4.52 -8.88 -11.06
N CYS A 200 -4.23 -9.48 -9.91
CA CYS A 200 -5.21 -9.90 -8.91
C CYS A 200 -6.01 -8.76 -8.24
N ARG A 201 -5.93 -7.54 -8.77
CA ARG A 201 -6.66 -6.35 -8.33
C ARG A 201 -7.23 -5.60 -9.53
N TRP A 202 -7.27 -6.19 -10.71
CA TRP A 202 -7.94 -5.55 -11.84
C TRP A 202 -9.45 -5.67 -11.72
N SER A 203 -10.18 -4.83 -12.45
CA SER A 203 -11.61 -5.00 -12.62
C SER A 203 -11.82 -6.11 -13.65
N TYR A 204 -12.31 -7.24 -13.19
CA TYR A 204 -12.72 -8.36 -14.04
C TYR A 204 -14.24 -8.32 -14.16
N GLY A 205 -14.74 -8.40 -15.40
CA GLY A 205 -16.15 -8.61 -15.70
C GLY A 205 -16.33 -9.96 -16.40
N THR A 206 -17.51 -10.56 -16.31
CA THR A 206 -17.82 -11.79 -17.06
C THR A 206 -18.36 -11.49 -18.44
N GLN A 207 -18.25 -12.48 -19.32
CA GLN A 207 -18.90 -12.51 -20.62
C GLN A 207 -19.73 -13.78 -20.70
N ALA A 208 -20.89 -13.72 -21.35
CA ALA A 208 -21.64 -14.93 -21.68
C ALA A 208 -20.77 -15.86 -22.53
N SER A 209 -20.75 -17.15 -22.20
CA SER A 209 -20.01 -18.16 -22.97
C SER A 209 -20.95 -19.19 -23.58
N ALA A 210 -20.75 -19.50 -24.87
CA ALA A 210 -21.22 -20.74 -25.47
C ALA A 210 -20.17 -21.83 -25.25
N THR A 211 -20.55 -23.10 -25.42
CA THR A 211 -19.59 -24.21 -25.41
C THR A 211 -19.34 -24.64 -26.85
N ASP A 212 -18.07 -24.70 -27.27
CA ASP A 212 -17.70 -25.28 -28.56
C ASP A 212 -18.15 -26.75 -28.59
N PRO A 213 -19.04 -27.15 -29.52
CA PRO A 213 -19.61 -28.49 -29.53
C PRO A 213 -18.61 -29.58 -29.94
N ASN A 214 -17.43 -29.23 -30.45
CA ASN A 214 -16.39 -30.17 -30.87
C ASN A 214 -15.25 -30.29 -29.84
N THR A 215 -14.90 -29.22 -29.15
CA THR A 215 -13.79 -29.21 -28.18
C THR A 215 -14.25 -29.17 -26.72
N GLY A 216 -15.49 -28.75 -26.47
CA GLY A 216 -16.03 -28.53 -25.12
C GLY A 216 -15.47 -27.29 -24.42
N GLU A 217 -14.76 -26.42 -25.14
CA GLU A 217 -14.18 -25.19 -24.58
C GLU A 217 -15.21 -24.05 -24.56
N ALA A 218 -15.12 -23.20 -23.52
CA ALA A 218 -15.97 -22.02 -23.40
C ALA A 218 -15.56 -20.97 -24.45
N MET A 219 -16.46 -20.64 -25.37
CA MET A 219 -16.33 -19.57 -26.35
C MET A 219 -17.04 -18.32 -25.86
N ALA A 220 -16.33 -17.20 -25.75
CA ALA A 220 -16.96 -15.91 -25.44
C ALA A 220 -17.91 -15.50 -26.57
N ILE A 221 -19.16 -15.19 -26.22
CA ILE A 221 -20.12 -14.58 -27.15
C ILE A 221 -19.96 -13.05 -27.03
N PRO A 222 -19.66 -12.33 -28.12
CA PRO A 222 -19.71 -10.87 -28.10
C PRO A 222 -21.12 -10.42 -27.72
N MET A 223 -21.26 -9.58 -26.69
CA MET A 223 -22.53 -8.88 -26.48
C MET A 223 -22.74 -7.93 -27.67
N GLU A 224 -23.85 -8.07 -28.40
CA GLU A 224 -24.17 -7.15 -29.49
C GLU A 224 -24.58 -5.78 -28.95
N GLY A 225 -23.70 -4.79 -29.16
CA GLY A 225 -23.95 -3.37 -28.91
C GLY A 225 -23.12 -2.79 -27.76
N ASP A 226 -22.43 -1.68 -28.03
CA ASP A 226 -21.85 -0.86 -26.97
C ASP A 226 -22.99 -0.30 -26.08
N PHE A 227 -22.89 -0.50 -24.78
CA PHE A 227 -23.86 0.04 -23.83
C PHE A 227 -23.67 1.57 -23.73
N ASP A 228 -24.58 2.32 -24.35
CA ASP A 228 -24.58 3.79 -24.36
C ASP A 228 -25.15 4.34 -23.04
N PHE A 229 -24.25 4.59 -22.09
CA PHE A 229 -24.57 5.16 -20.78
C PHE A 229 -25.30 6.50 -20.86
N ALA A 230 -25.00 7.35 -21.84
CA ALA A 230 -25.60 8.67 -21.93
C ALA A 230 -27.07 8.57 -22.35
N LYS A 231 -27.36 7.65 -23.28
CA LYS A 231 -28.73 7.37 -23.72
C LYS A 231 -29.58 6.76 -22.60
N SER A 232 -29.05 5.77 -21.88
CA SER A 232 -29.76 5.14 -20.76
C SER A 232 -29.96 6.08 -19.57
N GLN A 233 -29.01 6.99 -19.32
CA GLN A 233 -29.16 8.01 -18.29
C GLN A 233 -30.21 9.07 -18.67
N GLN A 234 -30.28 9.47 -19.94
CA GLN A 234 -31.29 10.40 -20.45
C GLN A 234 -32.71 9.79 -20.41
N GLU A 235 -32.82 8.49 -20.70
CA GLU A 235 -34.05 7.71 -20.54
C GLU A 235 -34.46 7.57 -19.05
N ALA A 236 -33.50 7.40 -18.14
CA ALA A 236 -33.74 7.35 -16.70
C ALA A 236 -34.10 8.73 -16.10
N GLU A 237 -33.46 9.81 -16.54
CA GLU A 237 -33.74 11.19 -16.09
C GLU A 237 -35.08 11.71 -16.62
N SER A 238 -35.52 11.25 -17.81
CA SER A 238 -36.86 11.53 -18.32
C SER A 238 -37.97 10.84 -17.51
N SER A 239 -37.61 9.85 -16.71
CA SER A 239 -38.50 9.05 -15.87
C SER A 239 -38.48 9.53 -14.41
N PHE A 240 -38.62 10.84 -14.17
CA PHE A 240 -38.75 11.38 -12.81
C PHE A 240 -40.19 11.19 -12.31
N SER A 241 -40.51 10.02 -11.76
CA SER A 241 -41.55 9.89 -10.73
C SER A 241 -41.44 8.59 -9.93
N SER A 242 -41.39 8.77 -8.61
CA SER A 242 -41.56 7.79 -7.54
C SER A 242 -40.35 6.93 -7.17
N CYS A 243 -40.03 6.97 -5.87
CA CYS A 243 -39.00 6.19 -5.21
C CYS A 243 -39.28 4.68 -5.26
N GLY A 244 -38.24 3.88 -5.51
CA GLY A 244 -38.19 2.44 -5.23
C GLY A 244 -38.49 1.54 -6.43
N ASN A 245 -37.56 0.60 -6.70
CA ASN A 245 -37.59 -0.50 -7.69
C ASN A 245 -37.26 -0.15 -9.15
N GLY A 246 -35.98 0.08 -9.43
CA GLY A 246 -35.44 -0.26 -10.76
C GLY A 246 -35.29 -1.79 -10.85
N GLU A 247 -35.92 -2.44 -11.83
CA GLU A 247 -35.76 -3.88 -12.02
C GLU A 247 -34.32 -4.22 -12.45
N ARG A 248 -33.67 -5.00 -11.60
CA ARG A 248 -32.35 -5.60 -11.83
C ARG A 248 -32.43 -6.51 -13.06
N HIS A 249 -31.39 -6.49 -13.90
CA HIS A 249 -31.35 -7.33 -15.10
C HIS A 249 -31.40 -8.82 -14.71
N PRO A 250 -32.28 -9.67 -15.32
CA PRO A 250 -32.53 -11.05 -14.85
C PRO A 250 -31.28 -11.95 -14.83
N ALA A 251 -30.28 -11.64 -15.65
CA ALA A 251 -29.02 -12.39 -15.68
C ALA A 251 -28.17 -12.20 -14.41
N ALA A 252 -28.33 -11.08 -13.69
CA ALA A 252 -27.60 -10.77 -12.46
C ALA A 252 -28.13 -11.52 -11.21
N ASP A 253 -29.24 -12.24 -11.36
CA ASP A 253 -29.81 -13.11 -10.32
C ASP A 253 -29.35 -14.56 -10.43
N ASN A 254 -28.53 -14.90 -11.44
CA ASN A 254 -28.01 -16.24 -11.63
C ASN A 254 -26.74 -16.50 -10.84
N ILE A 255 -26.64 -17.71 -10.25
CA ILE A 255 -25.44 -18.19 -9.56
C ILE A 255 -24.54 -18.89 -10.58
N TYR A 256 -23.34 -18.36 -10.80
CA TYR A 256 -22.34 -18.97 -11.68
C TYR A 256 -21.37 -19.83 -10.87
N LEU A 257 -21.02 -21.01 -11.38
CA LEU A 257 -20.16 -21.99 -10.72
C LEU A 257 -18.96 -22.31 -11.61
N LEU A 258 -17.75 -22.22 -11.07
CA LEU A 258 -16.55 -22.79 -11.67
C LEU A 258 -16.41 -24.24 -11.21
N GLU A 259 -16.32 -25.16 -12.17
CA GLU A 259 -15.94 -26.54 -11.93
C GLU A 259 -14.54 -26.79 -12.49
N GLU A 260 -13.64 -27.33 -11.67
CA GLU A 260 -12.32 -27.74 -12.12
C GLU A 260 -12.41 -29.16 -12.70
N LYS A 261 -11.84 -29.38 -13.89
CA LYS A 261 -11.98 -30.61 -14.68
C LYS A 261 -11.50 -31.87 -13.95
N GLY A 262 -10.54 -31.73 -13.01
CA GLY A 262 -10.03 -32.79 -12.13
C GLY A 262 -10.77 -32.97 -10.81
N ARG A 263 -11.81 -32.18 -10.51
CA ARG A 263 -12.64 -32.30 -9.29
C ARG A 263 -14.13 -32.14 -9.61
N PRO A 264 -14.73 -33.12 -10.31
CA PRO A 264 -16.15 -33.09 -10.64
C PRO A 264 -17.01 -32.99 -9.38
N GLY A 265 -17.98 -32.08 -9.36
CA GLY A 265 -18.88 -31.83 -8.24
C GLY A 265 -18.34 -30.87 -7.16
N GLN A 266 -17.09 -30.38 -7.27
CA GLN A 266 -16.57 -29.31 -6.39
C GLN A 266 -16.72 -27.95 -7.06
N LEU A 267 -17.94 -27.42 -6.96
CA LEU A 267 -18.34 -26.16 -7.57
C LEU A 267 -17.86 -24.98 -6.70
N MET A 268 -17.11 -24.05 -7.30
CA MET A 268 -16.69 -22.80 -6.66
C MET A 268 -17.61 -21.68 -7.16
N PRO A 269 -18.38 -21.01 -6.27
CA PRO A 269 -19.25 -19.93 -6.70
C PRO A 269 -18.42 -18.74 -7.19
N ILE A 270 -18.61 -18.37 -8.46
CA ILE A 270 -18.32 -17.02 -8.92
C ILE A 270 -19.59 -16.22 -8.66
N MET A 271 -19.51 -15.31 -7.72
CA MET A 271 -20.48 -14.22 -7.65
C MET A 271 -19.92 -13.05 -8.48
N GLU A 272 -20.82 -12.35 -9.14
CA GLU A 272 -20.56 -11.09 -9.80
C GLU A 272 -21.81 -10.22 -9.62
N ASP A 273 -21.58 -8.96 -9.36
CA ASP A 273 -22.61 -7.93 -9.42
C ASP A 273 -22.02 -6.69 -10.10
N GLU A 274 -22.69 -5.53 -9.96
CA GLU A 274 -22.26 -4.23 -10.47
C GLU A 274 -20.83 -3.83 -10.02
N HIS A 275 -20.23 -4.57 -9.09
CA HIS A 275 -18.93 -4.32 -8.51
C HIS A 275 -17.83 -5.32 -8.90
N GLY A 276 -18.12 -6.38 -9.67
CA GLY A 276 -17.12 -7.24 -10.34
C GLY A 276 -16.94 -8.66 -9.76
N THR A 277 -15.99 -9.43 -10.31
CA THR A 277 -15.79 -10.86 -10.01
C THR A 277 -15.00 -11.15 -8.71
N TYR A 278 -15.58 -11.92 -7.79
CA TYR A 278 -15.11 -12.06 -6.40
C TYR A 278 -13.94 -13.03 -6.11
N ILE A 279 -13.28 -13.60 -7.14
CA ILE A 279 -12.11 -14.48 -6.95
C ILE A 279 -10.79 -13.69 -6.84
N MET A 280 -10.75 -12.45 -7.36
CA MET A 280 -9.51 -11.66 -7.51
C MET A 280 -9.62 -10.27 -6.84
N ASN A 281 -10.11 -10.21 -5.59
CA ASN A 281 -10.36 -8.94 -4.90
C ASN A 281 -9.86 -8.89 -3.45
N SER A 282 -8.55 -9.16 -3.25
CA SER A 282 -7.94 -9.18 -1.92
C SER A 282 -8.01 -7.81 -1.24
N LYS A 283 -8.45 -7.79 0.03
CA LYS A 283 -8.46 -6.61 0.91
C LYS A 283 -7.05 -6.03 1.13
N ASP A 284 -6.99 -4.86 1.76
CA ASP A 284 -5.74 -4.27 2.24
C ASP A 284 -5.48 -4.67 3.71
N LEU A 285 -4.22 -4.88 4.05
CA LEU A 285 -3.77 -5.10 5.42
C LEU A 285 -3.91 -3.80 6.21
N ARG A 286 -4.49 -3.87 7.41
CA ARG A 286 -4.45 -2.84 8.43
C ARG A 286 -4.40 -3.52 9.80
N ALA A 287 -3.32 -3.25 10.54
CA ALA A 287 -3.11 -3.78 11.88
C ALA A 287 -2.81 -2.67 12.91
N VAL A 288 -3.37 -1.47 12.73
CA VAL A 288 -3.09 -0.32 13.61
C VAL A 288 -3.55 -0.57 15.04
N GLU A 289 -4.68 -1.27 15.20
CA GLU A 289 -5.24 -1.70 16.49
C GLU A 289 -4.38 -2.75 17.21
N TYR A 290 -3.43 -3.38 16.50
CA TYR A 290 -2.55 -4.41 17.04
C TYR A 290 -1.12 -3.93 17.30
N VAL A 291 -0.84 -2.63 17.11
CA VAL A 291 0.49 -2.04 17.35
C VAL A 291 0.95 -2.28 18.78
N GLU A 292 0.07 -2.16 19.77
CA GLU A 292 0.39 -2.44 21.17
C GLU A 292 0.82 -3.91 21.37
N ARG A 293 0.08 -4.85 20.77
CA ARG A 293 0.40 -6.29 20.86
C ARG A 293 1.75 -6.59 20.22
N LEU A 294 2.01 -6.08 19.01
CA LEU A 294 3.30 -6.27 18.32
C LEU A 294 4.47 -5.65 19.09
N THR A 295 4.25 -4.48 19.71
CA THR A 295 5.24 -3.83 20.58
C THR A 295 5.54 -4.68 21.82
N LYS A 296 4.51 -5.25 22.47
CA LYS A 296 4.66 -6.16 23.62
C LYS A 296 5.36 -7.47 23.26
N ILE A 297 5.11 -8.01 22.07
CA ILE A 297 5.86 -9.17 21.55
C ILE A 297 7.35 -8.83 21.46
N GLY A 298 7.72 -7.58 21.16
CA GLY A 298 9.11 -7.19 20.93
C GLY A 298 9.51 -7.32 19.45
N VAL A 299 8.57 -7.01 18.55
CA VAL A 299 8.86 -6.77 17.15
C VAL A 299 9.70 -5.49 17.04
N ASP A 300 10.80 -5.53 16.29
CA ASP A 300 11.77 -4.43 16.20
C ASP A 300 11.38 -3.37 15.17
N SER A 301 10.63 -3.73 14.12
CA SER A 301 10.17 -2.78 13.11
C SER A 301 8.78 -3.09 12.58
N LEU A 302 7.96 -2.03 12.42
CA LEU A 302 6.65 -2.09 11.78
C LEU A 302 6.77 -1.49 10.38
N LYS A 303 6.45 -2.29 9.36
CA LYS A 303 6.62 -1.92 7.97
C LYS A 303 5.29 -1.60 7.29
N ILE A 304 5.25 -0.49 6.56
CA ILE A 304 4.13 -0.11 5.70
C ILE A 304 4.47 -0.47 4.25
N GLU A 305 3.56 -1.13 3.53
CA GLU A 305 3.67 -1.27 2.07
C GLU A 305 2.93 -0.13 1.35
N GLY A 306 3.50 0.37 0.26
CA GLY A 306 2.85 1.35 -0.61
C GLY A 306 3.80 2.13 -1.50
N ARG A 307 4.87 1.54 -2.05
CA ARG A 307 5.85 2.32 -2.87
C ARG A 307 5.25 3.13 -4.02
N THR A 308 4.17 2.62 -4.61
CA THR A 308 3.45 3.30 -5.70
C THR A 308 2.29 4.17 -5.22
N LYS A 309 2.06 4.26 -3.91
CA LYS A 309 0.97 5.04 -3.33
C LYS A 309 1.29 6.54 -3.34
N SER A 310 0.28 7.35 -3.09
CA SER A 310 0.35 8.81 -3.13
C SER A 310 1.13 9.38 -1.94
N LEU A 311 1.53 10.65 -2.04
CA LEU A 311 2.11 11.41 -0.92
C LEU A 311 1.17 11.43 0.29
N TYR A 312 -0.13 11.57 0.05
CA TYR A 312 -1.18 11.52 1.07
C TYR A 312 -1.18 10.19 1.83
N TYR A 313 -1.07 9.07 1.13
CA TYR A 313 -1.01 7.75 1.75
C TYR A 313 0.19 7.62 2.68
N VAL A 314 1.39 8.00 2.19
CA VAL A 314 2.63 7.93 2.97
C VAL A 314 2.53 8.79 4.23
N SER A 315 2.08 10.04 4.08
CA SER A 315 1.97 10.99 5.20
C SER A 315 0.96 10.52 6.24
N ARG A 316 -0.23 10.08 5.79
CA ARG A 316 -1.29 9.62 6.69
C ARG A 316 -0.92 8.35 7.44
N THR A 317 -0.36 7.37 6.74
CA THR A 317 0.05 6.11 7.38
C THR A 317 1.21 6.35 8.36
N ALA A 318 2.20 7.18 8.01
CA ALA A 318 3.27 7.55 8.94
C ALA A 318 2.71 8.19 10.22
N GLN A 319 1.85 9.21 10.08
CA GLN A 319 1.27 9.94 11.21
C GLN A 319 0.41 9.06 12.13
N VAL A 320 -0.41 8.18 11.55
CA VAL A 320 -1.30 7.30 12.31
C VAL A 320 -0.51 6.23 13.05
N TYR A 321 0.41 5.54 12.37
CA TYR A 321 1.18 4.48 13.01
C TYR A 321 2.19 5.03 14.02
N ARG A 322 2.78 6.22 13.81
CA ARG A 322 3.63 6.88 14.81
C ARG A 322 2.87 7.12 16.11
N ARG A 323 1.67 7.70 16.02
CA ARG A 323 0.79 7.91 17.20
C ARG A 323 0.42 6.59 17.88
N ALA A 324 0.07 5.56 17.12
CA ALA A 324 -0.23 4.24 17.67
C ALA A 324 0.97 3.63 18.44
N ILE A 325 2.20 3.81 17.93
CA ILE A 325 3.41 3.35 18.61
C ILE A 325 3.66 4.20 19.86
N ASP A 326 3.52 5.53 19.77
CA ASP A 326 3.71 6.44 20.92
C ASP A 326 2.71 6.14 22.04
N ASP A 327 1.46 5.85 21.70
CA ASP A 327 0.42 5.44 22.65
C ASP A 327 0.78 4.12 23.32
N ALA A 328 1.15 3.11 22.53
CA ALA A 328 1.54 1.79 23.03
C ALA A 328 2.74 1.87 24.00
N VAL A 329 3.80 2.60 23.63
CA VAL A 329 5.02 2.74 24.43
C VAL A 329 4.75 3.52 25.72
N ALA A 330 3.88 4.52 25.67
CA ALA A 330 3.45 5.28 26.84
C ALA A 330 2.42 4.56 27.72
N GLY A 331 1.97 3.37 27.33
CA GLY A 331 0.93 2.62 28.03
C GLY A 331 -0.46 3.28 27.98
N ARG A 332 -0.71 4.13 26.97
CA ARG A 332 -2.01 4.72 26.72
C ARG A 332 -2.92 3.70 26.02
N PRO A 333 -4.24 3.70 26.29
CA PRO A 333 -5.17 2.84 25.57
C PRO A 333 -5.19 3.20 24.09
N PHE A 334 -5.45 2.22 23.24
CA PHE A 334 -5.58 2.43 21.80
C PHE A 334 -6.65 3.48 21.49
N ASN A 335 -6.31 4.50 20.68
CA ASN A 335 -7.26 5.49 20.19
C ASN A 335 -8.03 4.95 18.95
N PRO A 336 -9.35 4.68 19.04
CA PRO A 336 -10.13 4.17 17.92
C PRO A 336 -10.22 5.12 16.72
N GLU A 337 -10.01 6.43 16.91
CA GLU A 337 -10.03 7.41 15.81
C GLU A 337 -8.94 7.11 14.77
N LEU A 338 -7.83 6.50 15.16
CA LEU A 338 -6.75 6.09 14.27
C LEU A 338 -7.21 5.12 13.18
N ILE A 339 -8.20 4.26 13.47
CA ILE A 339 -8.84 3.41 12.47
C ILE A 339 -9.56 4.26 11.44
N THR A 340 -10.37 5.21 11.91
CA THR A 340 -11.22 6.04 11.06
C THR A 340 -10.42 6.97 10.16
N GLU A 341 -9.25 7.44 10.62
CA GLU A 341 -8.34 8.24 9.80
C GLU A 341 -7.77 7.45 8.61
N LEU A 342 -7.54 6.14 8.78
CA LEU A 342 -7.06 5.26 7.70
C LEU A 342 -8.17 4.89 6.69
N GLU A 343 -9.45 4.95 7.09
CA GLU A 343 -10.61 4.75 6.20
C GLU A 343 -10.75 5.88 5.16
N GLY A 344 -10.13 7.04 5.42
CA GLY A 344 -10.01 8.13 4.45
C GLY A 344 -9.05 7.84 3.29
N LEU A 345 -8.26 6.77 3.36
CA LEU A 345 -7.38 6.34 2.29
C LEU A 345 -8.14 5.46 1.30
N ALA A 346 -7.85 5.63 0.00
CA ALA A 346 -8.39 4.73 -1.02
C ALA A 346 -7.91 3.29 -0.79
N ASN A 347 -8.85 2.41 -0.42
CA ASN A 347 -8.61 1.02 -0.03
C ASN A 347 -9.72 0.11 -0.57
N ARG A 348 -9.51 -1.22 -0.55
CA ARG A 348 -10.52 -2.23 -0.95
C ARG A 348 -11.09 -2.98 0.25
N GLY A 349 -11.43 -2.26 1.31
CA GLY A 349 -11.71 -2.85 2.61
C GLY A 349 -10.42 -3.25 3.33
N TYR A 350 -10.49 -3.24 4.66
CA TYR A 350 -9.36 -3.61 5.52
C TYR A 350 -9.58 -4.96 6.19
N THR A 351 -8.47 -5.65 6.43
CA THR A 351 -8.39 -6.86 7.25
C THR A 351 -7.06 -6.88 8.01
N ALA A 352 -7.03 -7.57 9.15
CA ALA A 352 -5.78 -7.87 9.85
C ALA A 352 -4.92 -8.92 9.09
N GLY A 353 -5.43 -9.45 7.98
CA GLY A 353 -4.82 -10.57 7.27
C GLY A 353 -4.76 -11.80 8.17
N LEU A 354 -3.78 -12.67 7.94
CA LEU A 354 -3.64 -13.92 8.68
C LEU A 354 -3.15 -13.73 10.13
N MET A 355 -2.87 -12.50 10.55
CA MET A 355 -2.47 -12.17 11.93
C MET A 355 -3.54 -12.54 12.95
N ASP A 356 -4.80 -12.26 12.60
CA ASP A 356 -6.00 -12.65 13.34
C ASP A 356 -6.72 -13.72 12.49
N ARG A 357 -6.64 -14.99 12.89
CA ARG A 357 -7.16 -16.11 12.08
C ARG A 357 -8.68 -16.07 12.07
N ARG A 358 -9.22 -15.55 10.96
CA ARG A 358 -10.65 -15.50 10.66
C ARG A 358 -11.03 -16.44 9.51
N PRO A 359 -12.33 -16.72 9.30
CA PRO A 359 -12.78 -17.52 8.17
C PRO A 359 -12.40 -16.85 6.83
N ALA A 360 -12.27 -17.64 5.76
CA ALA A 360 -11.65 -17.20 4.51
C ALA A 360 -12.34 -15.99 3.82
N ASN A 361 -13.64 -15.80 4.09
CA ASN A 361 -14.42 -14.67 3.60
C ASN A 361 -13.96 -13.31 4.19
N ASP A 362 -13.36 -13.27 5.37
CA ASP A 362 -12.91 -11.99 5.95
C ASP A 362 -11.72 -11.37 5.21
N TYR A 363 -11.03 -12.12 4.33
CA TYR A 363 -9.85 -11.66 3.59
C TYR A 363 -10.14 -11.07 2.20
N GLN A 364 -11.35 -11.24 1.68
CA GLN A 364 -11.76 -10.77 0.35
C GLN A 364 -12.82 -9.67 0.49
N ASN A 365 -12.83 -8.72 -0.44
CA ASN A 365 -13.89 -7.73 -0.52
C ASN A 365 -15.00 -8.22 -1.45
N TYR A 366 -16.17 -8.46 -0.87
CA TYR A 366 -17.37 -8.94 -1.57
C TYR A 366 -18.39 -7.84 -1.86
N GLU A 367 -18.09 -6.59 -1.50
CA GLU A 367 -19.02 -5.46 -1.67
C GLU A 367 -18.61 -4.56 -2.82
N THR A 368 -17.30 -4.38 -3.07
CA THR A 368 -16.80 -3.43 -4.10
C THR A 368 -15.51 -3.89 -4.80
N GLY A 369 -15.42 -3.82 -6.14
CA GLY A 369 -14.22 -4.21 -6.91
C GLY A 369 -13.15 -3.14 -7.10
N HIS A 370 -13.42 -1.90 -6.69
CA HIS A 370 -12.51 -0.77 -6.82
C HIS A 370 -12.25 -0.10 -5.46
N SER A 371 -11.20 0.72 -5.37
CA SER A 371 -10.85 1.39 -4.11
C SER A 371 -11.74 2.61 -3.88
N MET A 372 -12.35 2.71 -2.70
CA MET A 372 -13.19 3.83 -2.29
C MET A 372 -12.59 4.59 -1.10
N ALA A 373 -12.95 5.86 -0.93
CA ALA A 373 -12.69 6.65 0.27
C ALA A 373 -14.02 6.96 0.94
N HIS A 374 -14.21 6.55 2.19
CA HIS A 374 -15.55 6.56 2.81
C HIS A 374 -15.82 7.80 3.69
N ARG A 375 -14.79 8.51 4.16
CA ARG A 375 -14.96 9.63 5.11
C ARG A 375 -14.37 10.95 4.70
N SER A 376 -13.31 10.91 3.91
CA SER A 376 -12.60 12.10 3.49
C SER A 376 -12.02 11.91 2.11
N GLN A 377 -11.93 12.97 1.33
CA GLN A 377 -11.25 12.97 0.05
C GLN A 377 -10.02 13.87 0.13
N PHE A 378 -8.85 13.35 -0.23
CA PHE A 378 -7.65 14.17 -0.37
C PHE A 378 -7.85 15.20 -1.50
N VAL A 379 -7.73 16.49 -1.22
CA VAL A 379 -8.09 17.56 -2.16
C VAL A 379 -6.91 18.43 -2.59
N GLY A 380 -5.82 18.48 -1.83
CA GLY A 380 -4.66 19.28 -2.24
C GLY A 380 -3.47 19.25 -1.29
N GLU A 381 -2.39 19.87 -1.75
CA GLU A 381 -1.11 19.97 -1.03
C GLU A 381 -0.75 21.45 -0.86
N VAL A 382 -0.34 21.86 0.34
CA VAL A 382 0.15 23.21 0.58
C VAL A 382 1.52 23.37 -0.06
N ARG A 383 1.69 24.43 -0.88
CA ARG A 383 2.95 24.75 -1.58
C ARG A 383 3.70 25.92 -1.00
N GLY A 384 3.00 26.83 -0.35
CA GLY A 384 3.60 27.96 0.33
C GLY A 384 2.55 28.75 1.10
N VAL A 385 3.02 29.64 1.96
CA VAL A 385 2.16 30.53 2.73
C VAL A 385 2.71 31.95 2.61
N ALA A 386 1.84 32.89 2.26
CA ALA A 386 2.18 34.30 2.20
C ALA A 386 0.99 35.15 2.65
N ASN A 387 1.24 36.14 3.52
CA ASN A 387 0.24 37.11 3.96
C ASN A 387 -1.06 36.49 4.53
N GLY A 388 -0.98 35.34 5.22
CA GLY A 388 -2.14 34.63 5.78
C GLY A 388 -2.90 33.76 4.77
N TRP A 389 -2.40 33.61 3.54
CA TRP A 389 -2.98 32.76 2.51
C TRP A 389 -2.04 31.60 2.17
N ALA A 390 -2.59 30.39 2.19
CA ALA A 390 -1.89 29.20 1.74
C ALA A 390 -2.17 28.93 0.27
N GLU A 391 -1.11 28.78 -0.52
CA GLU A 391 -1.20 28.26 -1.89
C GLU A 391 -1.42 26.75 -1.84
N ILE A 392 -2.52 26.30 -2.41
CA ILE A 392 -2.91 24.90 -2.49
C ILE A 392 -2.80 24.42 -3.93
N LYS A 393 -1.94 23.43 -4.16
CA LYS A 393 -1.95 22.66 -5.41
C LYS A 393 -3.07 21.63 -5.35
N THR A 394 -4.12 21.86 -6.13
CA THR A 394 -5.34 21.05 -6.10
C THR A 394 -5.12 19.66 -6.71
N LYS A 395 -5.87 18.69 -6.22
CA LYS A 395 -5.88 17.29 -6.67
C LYS A 395 -7.29 16.83 -7.00
N ASN A 396 -8.23 17.08 -6.10
CA ASN A 396 -9.65 16.77 -6.27
C ASN A 396 -10.49 18.02 -5.99
N LYS A 397 -11.78 17.95 -6.33
CA LYS A 397 -12.71 19.05 -6.15
C LYS A 397 -12.99 19.33 -4.67
N PHE A 398 -13.03 20.61 -4.31
CA PHE A 398 -13.58 21.11 -3.05
C PHE A 398 -14.14 22.53 -3.24
N SER A 399 -15.01 22.94 -2.33
CA SER A 399 -15.77 24.18 -2.43
C SER A 399 -15.75 24.99 -1.14
N VAL A 400 -15.94 26.30 -1.25
CA VAL A 400 -16.27 27.16 -0.11
C VAL A 400 -17.53 26.59 0.57
N GLY A 401 -17.48 26.52 1.90
CA GLY A 401 -18.47 25.85 2.75
C GLY A 401 -18.04 24.46 3.22
N ASP A 402 -17.14 23.78 2.51
CA ASP A 402 -16.65 22.47 2.90
C ASP A 402 -15.86 22.52 4.22
N THR A 403 -15.94 21.43 4.99
CA THR A 403 -15.03 21.22 6.12
C THR A 403 -13.75 20.56 5.62
N ILE A 404 -12.63 21.26 5.76
CA ILE A 404 -11.30 20.80 5.36
C ILE A 404 -10.51 20.38 6.60
N GLU A 405 -10.04 19.14 6.61
CA GLU A 405 -9.00 18.70 7.52
C GLU A 405 -7.63 19.06 6.92
N ILE A 406 -6.89 19.91 7.64
CA ILE A 406 -5.49 20.20 7.38
C ILE A 406 -4.66 19.21 8.20
N ILE A 407 -3.79 18.50 7.50
CA ILE A 407 -2.99 17.39 8.02
C ILE A 407 -1.56 17.86 7.98
N HIS A 408 -0.96 18.00 9.16
CA HIS A 408 0.34 18.62 9.31
C HIS A 408 1.19 17.80 10.30
N PRO A 409 2.52 17.76 10.14
CA PRO A 409 3.43 17.08 11.06
C PRO A 409 3.21 17.42 12.55
N SER A 410 2.84 18.66 12.84
CA SER A 410 2.58 19.11 14.23
C SER A 410 1.18 18.80 14.75
N GLY A 411 0.30 18.20 13.94
CA GLY A 411 -1.08 17.87 14.32
C GLY A 411 -2.12 18.25 13.27
N ASN A 412 -3.28 17.60 13.36
CA ASN A 412 -4.38 17.81 12.43
C ASN A 412 -5.37 18.85 12.97
N ARG A 413 -6.02 19.58 12.08
CA ARG A 413 -7.06 20.56 12.44
C ARG A 413 -8.15 20.60 11.38
N LYS A 414 -9.38 20.84 11.82
CA LYS A 414 -10.53 20.99 10.93
C LYS A 414 -10.87 22.48 10.83
N VAL A 415 -11.02 22.96 9.60
CA VAL A 415 -11.40 24.34 9.30
C VAL A 415 -12.59 24.34 8.36
N LYS A 416 -13.53 25.25 8.58
CA LYS A 416 -14.58 25.52 7.60
C LYS A 416 -14.00 26.45 6.55
N LEU A 417 -14.05 26.07 5.28
CA LEU A 417 -13.52 26.89 4.20
C LEU A 417 -14.49 28.05 3.92
N GLU A 418 -14.13 29.27 4.30
CA GLU A 418 -15.01 30.43 4.13
C GLU A 418 -14.71 31.23 2.86
N GLN A 419 -13.45 31.21 2.40
CA GLN A 419 -13.01 31.99 1.26
C GLN A 419 -11.96 31.22 0.47
N MET A 420 -11.94 31.43 -0.84
CA MET A 420 -10.93 30.88 -1.73
C MET A 420 -10.69 31.83 -2.91
N LYS A 421 -9.45 31.90 -3.38
CA LYS A 421 -9.05 32.76 -4.50
C LYS A 421 -8.33 31.96 -5.58
N ASP A 422 -8.45 32.42 -6.82
CA ASP A 422 -7.65 31.94 -7.93
C ASP A 422 -6.26 32.61 -7.97
N LYS A 423 -5.45 32.23 -8.96
CA LYS A 423 -4.11 32.81 -9.20
C LYS A 423 -4.09 34.31 -9.52
N ASN A 424 -5.22 34.88 -9.92
CA ASN A 424 -5.37 36.29 -10.22
C ASN A 424 -5.91 37.08 -9.01
N GLY A 425 -6.15 36.41 -7.88
CA GLY A 425 -6.73 36.99 -6.67
C GLY A 425 -8.25 37.15 -6.72
N ALA A 426 -8.93 36.65 -7.75
CA ALA A 426 -10.38 36.67 -7.85
C ALA A 426 -10.99 35.61 -6.92
N SER A 427 -12.05 35.99 -6.21
CA SER A 427 -12.79 35.06 -5.36
C SER A 427 -13.44 33.96 -6.21
N ILE A 428 -13.30 32.71 -5.77
CA ILE A 428 -13.89 31.54 -6.43
C ILE A 428 -14.55 30.65 -5.37
N ASP A 429 -15.67 30.03 -5.73
CA ASP A 429 -16.40 29.14 -4.82
C ASP A 429 -15.97 27.68 -4.95
N VAL A 430 -15.40 27.30 -6.09
CA VAL A 430 -15.10 25.90 -6.41
C VAL A 430 -13.69 25.76 -7.00
N ALA A 431 -12.91 24.86 -6.39
CA ALA A 431 -11.69 24.35 -6.98
C ALA A 431 -12.05 23.07 -7.75
N ALA A 432 -12.00 23.10 -9.09
CA ALA A 432 -12.52 22.01 -9.93
C ALA A 432 -11.72 20.69 -9.85
N GLY A 433 -10.51 20.70 -9.29
CA GLY A 433 -9.59 19.56 -9.30
C GLY A 433 -8.87 19.41 -10.65
N SER A 434 -7.68 18.77 -10.62
CA SER A 434 -6.67 18.69 -11.71
C SER A 434 -5.83 19.97 -11.88
N PRO A 435 -4.49 19.88 -11.79
CA PRO A 435 -3.70 20.76 -10.93
C PRO A 435 -3.88 22.24 -11.27
N THR A 436 -4.67 22.91 -10.43
CA THR A 436 -4.77 24.36 -10.32
C THR A 436 -4.14 24.80 -9.01
N HIS A 437 -3.70 26.05 -8.95
CA HIS A 437 -3.27 26.67 -7.71
C HIS A 437 -4.41 27.58 -7.25
N VAL A 438 -4.82 27.40 -6.00
CA VAL A 438 -5.84 28.21 -5.33
C VAL A 438 -5.30 28.66 -3.99
N TRP A 439 -5.80 29.79 -3.49
CA TRP A 439 -5.38 30.35 -2.21
C TRP A 439 -6.52 30.28 -1.22
N ILE A 440 -6.28 29.71 -0.04
CA ILE A 440 -7.23 29.67 1.07
C ILE A 440 -6.67 30.42 2.28
N PRO A 441 -7.51 31.09 3.09
CA PRO A 441 -7.06 31.71 4.32
C PRO A 441 -6.66 30.63 5.33
N VAL A 442 -5.59 30.87 6.07
CA VAL A 442 -5.07 29.93 7.07
C VAL A 442 -4.63 30.64 8.34
N ASP A 443 -5.03 30.10 9.48
CA ASP A 443 -4.59 30.57 10.79
C ASP A 443 -3.58 29.58 11.38
N GLY A 444 -2.29 29.92 11.42
CA GLY A 444 -1.23 29.05 11.98
C GLY A 444 -0.53 28.14 10.96
N PRO A 445 0.30 27.19 11.41
CA PRO A 445 1.23 26.46 10.55
C PRO A 445 0.50 25.50 9.61
N VAL A 446 0.78 25.61 8.31
CA VAL A 446 0.25 24.73 7.26
C VAL A 446 1.29 24.36 6.20
N GLU A 447 2.49 24.92 6.26
CA GLU A 447 3.52 24.66 5.26
C GLU A 447 3.92 23.18 5.26
N GLY A 448 3.98 22.57 4.07
CA GLY A 448 4.15 21.11 3.94
C GLY A 448 2.92 20.28 4.34
N GLY A 449 1.80 20.93 4.68
CA GLY A 449 0.55 20.28 5.03
C GLY A 449 -0.22 19.73 3.84
N LEU A 450 -1.14 18.80 4.12
CA LEU A 450 -2.05 18.16 3.17
C LEU A 450 -3.50 18.48 3.54
N LEU A 451 -4.37 18.58 2.54
CA LEU A 451 -5.79 18.90 2.75
C LEU A 451 -6.66 17.70 2.37
N ALA A 452 -7.58 17.34 3.26
CA ALA A 452 -8.66 16.41 2.98
C ALA A 452 -10.02 17.06 3.24
N ARG A 453 -10.94 16.98 2.29
CA ARG A 453 -12.33 17.37 2.48
C ARG A 453 -13.07 16.27 3.23
N MET A 454 -13.78 16.64 4.28
CA MET A 454 -14.64 15.73 5.05
C MET A 454 -16.01 15.60 4.39
N PHE A 455 -16.59 14.40 4.41
CA PHE A 455 -17.96 14.14 3.93
C PHE A 455 -19.01 14.34 5.03
#